data_AF-A0A8S2YJM5-F1
#
_entry.id   AF-A0A8S2YJM5-F1
#
_cell.length_a   1.000
_cell.length_b   1.000
_cell.length_c   1.000
_cell.angle_alpha   90.00
_cell.angle_beta   90.00
_cell.angle_gamma   90.00
#
_symmetry.space_group_name_H-M   'P 1'
#
loop_
_entity.id
_entity.type
_entity.pdbx_description
1 polymer ?
#
loop_
_entity_poly.entity_id
_entity_poly.type
_entity_poly.pdbx_seq_one_letter_code
_entity_poly.pdbx_strand_id
1 'polypeptide(L)' 'MNRWSHAACVYDITTQTQQVYLNGVLDGSKSASPYQGSSGMLAIGMTYMPFPNNYYFNGYLDQARYEQRA' A
#
# COMPACT_ATOMS: atom_id res chain seq x y z
N MET A 1 13.45 -14.83 8.83
CA MET A 1 12.04 -14.88 9.29
C MET A 1 11.20 -15.42 8.15
N ASN A 2 10.35 -16.43 8.41
CA ASN A 2 9.48 -17.08 7.44
C ASN A 2 8.07 -17.17 8.06
N ARG A 3 7.34 -16.05 8.08
CA ARG A 3 6.03 -15.93 8.73
C ARG A 3 5.10 -15.03 7.92
N TRP A 4 3.81 -15.32 7.98
CA TRP A 4 2.78 -14.43 7.45
C TRP A 4 2.58 -13.23 8.37
N SER A 5 2.36 -12.07 7.76
CA SER A 5 1.92 -10.85 8.41
C SER A 5 0.77 -10.26 7.58
N HIS A 6 -0.24 -9.73 8.26
CA HIS A 6 -1.28 -8.94 7.61
C HIS A 6 -0.84 -7.47 7.57
N ALA A 7 -0.93 -6.81 6.42
CA ALA A 7 -0.63 -5.40 6.27
C ALA A 7 -1.80 -4.68 5.60
N ALA A 8 -2.18 -3.53 6.13
CA ALA A 8 -3.20 -2.68 5.54
C ALA A 8 -2.73 -1.22 5.49
N CYS A 9 -2.97 -0.56 4.36
CA CYS A 9 -2.72 0.86 4.18
C CYS A 9 -4.06 1.56 3.98
N VAL A 10 -4.32 2.59 4.78
CA VAL A 10 -5.57 3.35 4.74
C VAL A 10 -5.25 4.81 4.45
N TYR A 11 -6.05 5.43 3.59
CA TYR A 11 -5.97 6.86 3.33
C TYR A 11 -7.35 7.49 3.53
N ASP A 12 -7.42 8.45 4.46
CA ASP A 12 -8.60 9.28 4.69
C ASP A 12 -8.43 10.62 3.95
N ILE A 13 -9.26 10.85 2.93
CA ILE A 13 -9.23 12.08 2.12
C ILE A 13 -9.72 13.32 2.88
N THR A 14 -10.61 13.16 3.85
CA THR A 14 -11.19 14.27 4.63
C THR A 14 -10.15 14.84 5.57
N THR A 15 -9.37 13.97 6.22
CA THR A 15 -8.29 14.40 7.14
C THR A 15 -6.90 14.44 6.48
N GLN A 16 -6.78 13.98 5.24
CA GLN A 16 -5.51 13.80 4.51
C GLN A 16 -4.50 12.94 5.29
N THR A 17 -5.00 11.88 5.94
CA THR A 17 -4.20 11.01 6.81
C THR A 17 -3.89 9.70 6.14
N GLN A 18 -2.61 9.32 6.12
CA GLN A 18 -2.14 7.99 5.76
C GLN A 18 -1.87 7.18 7.04
N GLN A 19 -2.29 5.92 7.04
CA GLN A 19 -2.08 4.99 8.13
C GLN A 19 -1.63 3.63 7.60
N VAL A 20 -0.69 3.02 8.31
CA VAL A 20 -0.23 1.64 8.04
C VAL A 20 -0.50 0.81 9.28
N TYR A 21 -1.11 -0.35 9.07
CA TYR A 21 -1.41 -1.31 10.11
C TYR A 21 -0.66 -2.61 9.84
N LEU A 22 -0.02 -3.15 10.87
CA LEU A 22 0.61 -4.48 10.85
C LEU A 22 -0.10 -5.38 11.84
N ASN A 23 -0.58 -6.53 11.36
CA ASN A 23 -1.36 -7.50 12.13
C ASN A 23 -2.56 -6.86 12.87
N GLY A 24 -3.18 -5.85 12.24
CA GLY A 24 -4.34 -5.13 12.78
C GLY A 24 -4.02 -4.01 13.76
N VAL A 25 -2.74 -3.80 14.11
CA VAL A 25 -2.29 -2.73 15.01
C VAL A 25 -1.72 -1.57 14.19
N LEU A 26 -2.04 -0.33 14.56
CA LEU A 26 -1.47 0.86 13.93
C LEU A 26 0.05 0.87 14.15
N ASP A 27 0.81 0.82 13.06
CA ASP A 27 2.27 0.82 13.06
C ASP A 27 2.81 2.23 12.81
N GLY A 28 2.13 3.02 11.95
CA GLY A 28 2.54 4.39 11.67
C GLY A 28 1.45 5.22 10.99
N SER A 29 1.56 6.54 11.14
CA SER A 29 0.66 7.50 10.49
C SER A 29 1.37 8.80 10.15
N LYS A 30 0.91 9.47 9.11
CA LYS A 30 1.33 10.83 8.72
C LYS A 30 0.24 11.56 7.95
N SER A 31 0.29 12.88 7.95
CA SER A 31 -0.49 13.68 7.00
C SER A 31 0.21 13.72 5.64
N ALA A 32 -0.55 13.56 4.56
CA ALA A 32 -0.02 13.62 3.20
C ALA A 32 -1.10 14.05 2.23
N SER A 33 -0.75 14.93 1.29
CA SER A 33 -1.67 15.31 0.22
C SER A 33 -2.05 14.11 -0.66
N PRO A 34 -3.27 14.10 -1.22
CA PRO A 34 -3.73 13.00 -2.05
C PRO A 34 -2.89 12.86 -3.32
N TYR A 35 -2.60 11.62 -3.70
CA TYR A 35 -1.98 11.33 -4.99
C TYR A 35 -2.87 11.81 -6.14
N GLN A 36 -2.33 12.66 -7.01
CA GLN A 36 -3.08 13.33 -8.11
C GLN A 36 -2.94 12.64 -9.48
N GLY A 37 -2.29 11.48 -9.57
CA GLY A 37 -2.02 10.83 -10.86
C GLY A 37 -3.28 10.34 -11.57
N SER A 38 -3.40 10.59 -12.88
CA SER A 38 -4.64 10.41 -13.64
C SER A 38 -4.80 9.05 -14.35
N SER A 39 -3.77 8.20 -14.38
CA SER A 39 -3.90 6.77 -14.65
C SER A 39 -2.60 6.08 -14.27
N GLY A 40 -2.71 4.87 -13.72
CA GLY A 40 -1.55 4.09 -13.32
C GLY A 40 -1.93 2.61 -13.29
N MET A 41 -0.99 1.76 -13.68
CA MET A 41 -1.18 0.32 -13.55
C MET A 41 -1.13 -0.05 -12.06
N LEU A 42 -2.16 -0.73 -11.56
CA LEU A 42 -2.08 -1.37 -10.26
C LEU A 42 -1.20 -2.62 -10.40
N ALA A 43 -0.02 -2.59 -9.80
CA ALA A 43 0.90 -3.72 -9.77
C ALA A 43 0.90 -4.37 -8.39
N ILE A 44 0.84 -5.70 -8.36
CA ILE A 44 0.98 -6.52 -7.15
C ILE A 44 2.32 -7.25 -7.24
N GLY A 45 3.13 -7.20 -6.17
CA GLY A 45 4.42 -7.88 -6.12
C GLY A 45 5.57 -7.17 -6.85
N MET A 46 5.36 -5.94 -7.32
CA MET A 46 6.43 -5.12 -7.91
C MET A 46 6.12 -3.62 -7.82
N THR A 47 7.14 -2.78 -7.95
CA THR A 47 6.96 -1.36 -8.23
C THR A 47 6.65 -1.18 -9.72
N TYR A 48 5.57 -0.48 -10.06
CA TYR A 48 5.38 0.05 -11.41
C TYR A 48 5.83 1.50 -11.44
N MET A 49 6.99 1.76 -12.04
CA MET A 49 7.47 3.12 -12.30
C MET A 49 8.00 3.20 -13.74
N PRO A 50 7.84 4.35 -14.44
CA PRO A 50 8.38 4.55 -15.79
C PRO A 50 9.91 4.78 -15.79
N PHE A 51 10.65 4.09 -14.91
CA PHE A 51 12.10 4.15 -14.77
C PHE A 51 12.71 2.78 -15.13
N PRO A 52 14.00 2.70 -15.51
CA PRO A 52 14.56 1.49 -16.12
C PRO A 52 14.60 0.24 -15.22
N ASN A 53 14.37 0.39 -13.91
CA ASN A 53 14.45 -0.71 -12.95
C ASN A 53 13.10 -0.93 -12.26
N ASN A 54 12.54 -2.12 -12.45
CA ASN A 54 11.45 -2.61 -11.62
C ASN A 54 12.02 -3.31 -10.38
N TYR A 55 11.47 -3.02 -9.21
CA TYR A 55 11.76 -3.75 -7.99
C TYR A 55 10.67 -4.79 -7.75
N TYR A 56 11.07 -6.04 -7.56
CA TYR A 56 10.16 -7.17 -7.34
C TYR A 56 10.14 -7.53 -5.86
N PHE A 57 8.95 -7.84 -5.35
CA PHE A 57 8.79 -8.43 -4.03
C PHE A 57 9.20 -9.90 -4.09
N ASN A 58 10.16 -10.28 -3.25
CA ASN A 58 10.61 -11.66 -3.13
C ASN A 58 9.91 -12.33 -1.92
N GLY A 59 8.73 -12.89 -2.17
CA GLY A 59 7.93 -13.57 -1.15
C GLY A 59 6.56 -13.99 -1.68
N TYR A 60 5.69 -14.41 -0.77
CA TYR A 60 4.32 -14.81 -1.09
C TYR A 60 3.35 -13.69 -0.69
N LEU A 61 2.32 -13.50 -1.52
CA LEU A 61 1.19 -12.62 -1.26
C LEU A 61 -0.07 -13.46 -1.33
N ASP A 62 -0.98 -13.25 -0.40
CA ASP A 62 -2.30 -13.88 -0.39
C ASP A 62 -3.34 -12.86 0.10
N GLN A 63 -4.60 -13.03 -0.32
CA GLN A 63 -5.73 -12.18 0.06
C GLN A 63 -5.56 -10.68 -0.25
N ALA A 64 -4.88 -10.34 -1.36
CA ALA A 64 -4.74 -8.95 -1.80
C ALA A 64 -6.10 -8.34 -2.18
N ARG A 65 -6.42 -7.18 -1.59
CA ARG A 65 -7.69 -6.46 -1.77
C ARG A 65 -7.46 -4.96 -1.93
N TYR A 66 -8.36 -4.30 -2.64
CA TYR A 66 -8.42 -2.85 -2.77
C TYR A 66 -9.87 -2.42 -2.54
N GLU A 67 -10.05 -1.50 -1.60
CA GLU A 67 -11.37 -1.04 -1.18
C GLU A 67 -11.42 0.50 -1.25
N GLN A 68 -12.57 1.06 -1.66
CA GLN A 68 -12.77 2.51 -1.74
C GLN A 68 -13.29 3.12 -0.45
N ARG A 69 -13.53 2.30 0.57
CA ARG A 69 -14.10 2.69 1.87
C ARG A 69 -13.41 1.87 2.96
N ALA A 70 -13.05 2.52 4.06
CA ALA A 70 -12.70 1.84 5.30
C ALA A 70 -13.97 1.29 5.97
#